data_AF-A0A926XX53-F1
#
_entry.id   AF-A0A926XX53-F1
#
_cell.length_a   1.000
_cell.length_b   1.000
_cell.length_c   1.000
_cell.angle_alpha   90.00
_cell.angle_beta   90.00
_cell.angle_gamma   90.00
#
_symmetry.space_group_name_H-M   'P 1'
#
loop_
_entity.id
_entity.type
_entity.pdbx_description
1 polymer ?
#
loop_
_entity_poly.entity_id
_entity_poly.type
_entity_poly.pdbx_seq_one_letter_code
_entity_poly.pdbx_strand_id
1 'polypeptide(L)'
;MAQQSLTQRLKKIRERCLNVPGGIKGVAERMGRVENTLHNWFKGRTTPTVADVEQLIEQLEVLEKQALEIEKANQRRLNAALA
;
A
#
# COMPACT_ATOMS: atom_id res chain seq x y z
N MET A 1 24.31 -3.98 -10.41
CA MET A 1 22.97 -4.15 -9.79
C MET A 1 22.39 -2.75 -9.58
N ALA A 2 21.26 -2.41 -10.21
CA ALA A 2 20.75 -1.04 -10.20
C ALA A 2 20.07 -0.71 -8.86
N GLN A 3 20.80 0.00 -7.98
CA GLN A 3 20.25 0.53 -6.73
C GLN A 3 19.23 1.64 -7.09
N GLN A 4 17.93 1.34 -7.05
CA GLN A 4 16.89 2.39 -7.19
C GLN A 4 17.02 3.37 -6.02
N SER A 5 16.97 4.68 -6.29
CA SER A 5 17.06 5.68 -5.22
C SER A 5 15.85 5.57 -4.29
N LEU A 6 16.03 5.90 -3.00
CA LEU A 6 14.96 5.86 -1.99
C LEU A 6 13.71 6.63 -2.47
N THR A 7 13.93 7.77 -3.15
CA THR A 7 12.87 8.58 -3.75
C THR A 7 12.07 7.82 -4.81
N GLN A 8 12.72 7.05 -5.69
CA GLN A 8 12.03 6.22 -6.68
C GLN A 8 11.24 5.09 -6.02
N ARG A 9 11.78 4.49 -4.95
CA ARG A 9 11.07 3.46 -4.18
C ARG A 9 9.83 4.04 -3.52
N LEU A 10 9.94 5.18 -2.84
CA LEU A 10 8.81 5.87 -2.20
C LEU A 10 7.75 6.32 -3.20
N LYS A 11 8.13 6.74 -4.40
CA LYS A 11 7.18 7.08 -5.48
C LYS A 11 6.33 5.87 -5.88
N LYS A 12 6.96 4.71 -6.11
CA LYS A 12 6.25 3.47 -6.44
C LYS A 12 5.34 3.01 -5.31
N ILE A 13 5.81 3.10 -4.07
CA ILE A 13 5.02 2.79 -2.86
C ILE A 13 3.78 3.68 -2.81
N ARG A 14 3.92 4.99 -3.04
CA ARG A 14 2.77 5.91 -3.09
C ARG A 14 1.76 5.51 -4.16
N GLU A 15 2.21 5.15 -5.36
CA GLU A 15 1.34 4.70 -6.44
C GLU A 15 0.59 3.42 -6.07
N ARG A 16 1.25 2.46 -5.42
CA ARG A 16 0.62 1.25 -4.88
C ARG A 16 -0.41 1.56 -3.81
N CYS A 17 -0.11 2.51 -2.91
CA CYS A 17 -1.06 2.96 -1.88
C CYS A 17 -2.38 3.44 -2.48
N LEU A 18 -2.41 3.99 -3.69
CA LEU A 18 -3.65 4.46 -4.32
C LEU A 18 -4.55 3.33 -4.81
N ASN A 19 -4.00 2.13 -5.03
CA ASN A 19 -4.73 0.98 -5.55
C ASN A 19 -5.21 0.02 -4.46
N VAL A 20 -4.88 0.27 -3.20
CA VAL A 20 -5.33 -0.55 -2.06
C VAL A 20 -6.54 0.07 -1.34
N PRO A 21 -7.40 -0.77 -0.73
CA PRO A 21 -8.49 -0.30 0.11
C PRO A 21 -7.99 0.65 1.22
N GLY A 22 -8.66 1.80 1.35
CA GLY A 22 -8.31 2.81 2.35
C GLY A 22 -7.12 3.71 1.99
N GLY A 23 -6.44 3.45 0.86
CA GLY A 23 -5.42 4.36 0.35
C GLY A 23 -4.19 4.49 1.25
N ILE A 24 -3.53 5.66 1.17
CA ILE A 24 -2.42 6.04 2.08
C ILE A 24 -2.86 6.01 3.55
N LYS A 25 -4.11 6.41 3.83
CA LYS A 25 -4.67 6.43 5.18
C LYS A 25 -4.76 5.02 5.78
N GLY A 26 -5.31 4.06 5.05
CA GLY A 26 -5.44 2.68 5.51
C GLY A 26 -4.09 2.01 5.77
N VAL A 27 -3.08 2.32 4.93
CA VAL A 27 -1.70 1.86 5.15
C VAL A 27 -1.12 2.50 6.43
N ALA A 28 -1.30 3.82 6.62
CA ALA A 28 -0.81 4.52 7.80
C ALA A 28 -1.43 3.98 9.10
N GLU A 29 -2.75 3.78 9.12
CA GLU A 29 -3.48 3.25 10.27
C GLU A 29 -2.96 1.87 10.69
N ARG A 30 -2.69 0.98 9.72
CA ARG A 30 -2.12 -0.35 9.98
C ARG A 30 -0.69 -0.31 10.51
N MET A 31 0.07 0.70 10.12
CA MET A 31 1.40 0.94 10.69
C MET A 31 1.35 1.61 12.07
N GLY A 32 0.16 1.99 12.58
CA GLY A 32 0.04 2.80 13.78
C GLY A 32 0.60 4.21 13.61
N ARG A 33 0.61 4.73 12.38
CA ARG A 33 1.13 6.05 12.02
C ARG A 33 -0.02 6.98 11.61
N VAL A 34 0.21 8.28 11.75
CA VAL A 34 -0.71 9.29 11.23
C VAL A 34 -0.50 9.41 9.71
N GLU A 35 -1.57 9.56 8.94
CA GLU A 35 -1.51 9.70 7.47
C GLU A 35 -0.52 10.78 7.02
N ASN A 36 -0.47 11.90 7.74
CA ASN A 36 0.41 13.03 7.44
C ASN A 36 1.91 12.64 7.48
N THR A 37 2.29 11.65 8.29
CA THR A 37 3.65 11.12 8.34
C THR A 37 4.05 10.52 6.99
N LEU A 38 3.19 9.69 6.39
CA LEU A 38 3.45 9.10 5.07
C LEU A 38 3.47 10.17 3.98
N HIS A 39 2.57 11.16 4.03
CA HIS A 39 2.62 12.30 3.09
C HIS A 39 3.94 13.07 3.17
N ASN A 40 4.49 13.29 4.37
CA ASN A 40 5.77 13.96 4.53
C ASN A 40 6.92 13.12 3.97
N TRP A 41 6.89 11.79 4.11
CA TRP A 41 7.83 10.89 3.45
C TRP A 41 7.74 10.96 1.92
N PHE A 42 6.53 10.88 1.37
CA PHE A 42 6.34 10.90 -0.09
C PHE A 42 6.65 12.26 -0.74
N LYS A 43 6.51 13.36 0.01
CA LYS A 43 6.88 14.71 -0.43
C LYS A 43 8.37 15.01 -0.22
N GLY A 44 9.14 14.09 0.38
CA GLY A 44 10.55 14.29 0.70
C GLY A 44 10.80 15.32 1.80
N ARG A 45 9.77 15.67 2.60
CA ARG A 45 9.90 16.61 3.73
C ARG A 45 10.59 15.97 4.93
N THR A 46 10.48 14.65 5.04
CA THR A 46 11.09 13.84 6.09
C THR A 46 11.55 12.52 5.49
N THR A 47 12.63 11.94 5.99
CA THR A 47 13.17 10.66 5.50
C THR A 47 12.69 9.52 6.39
N PRO A 48 11.99 8.50 5.85
CA PRO A 48 11.66 7.29 6.61
C PRO A 48 12.91 6.46 6.91
N THR A 49 12.88 5.68 7.99
CA THR A 49 13.91 4.69 8.27
C THR A 49 13.76 3.49 7.33
N VAL A 50 14.78 2.62 7.26
CA VAL A 50 14.69 1.37 6.49
C VAL A 50 13.55 0.49 7.01
N ALA A 51 13.40 0.38 8.34
CA ALA A 51 12.33 -0.38 8.97
C ALA A 51 10.93 0.19 8.62
N ASP A 52 10.78 1.52 8.57
CA ASP A 52 9.51 2.14 8.15
C ASP A 52 9.17 1.78 6.69
N VAL A 53 10.17 1.71 5.81
CA VAL A 53 9.98 1.34 4.40
C VAL A 53 9.62 -0.13 4.25
N GLU A 54 10.26 -1.02 5.01
CA GLU A 54 9.94 -2.45 5.02
C GLU A 54 8.52 -2.69 5.53
N GLN A 55 8.14 -2.04 6.63
CA GLN A 55 6.79 -2.13 7.17
C GLN A 55 5.74 -1.56 6.19
N LEU A 56 6.06 -0.47 5.48
CA LEU A 56 5.22 0.07 4.41
C LEU A 56 4.92 -0.96 3.33
N ILE A 57 5.95 -1.70 2.90
CA ILE A 57 5.82 -2.71 1.85
C ILE A 57 4.98 -3.89 2.35
N GLU A 58 5.26 -4.39 3.56
CA GLU A 58 4.52 -5.50 4.17
C GLU A 58 3.03 -5.19 4.28
N GLN A 59 2.67 -4.01 4.81
CA GLN A 59 1.27 -3.63 4.97
C GLN A 59 0.56 -3.42 3.62
N LEU A 60 1.28 -2.94 2.61
CA LEU A 60 0.78 -2.86 1.24
C LEU A 60 0.46 -4.23 0.66
N GLU A 61 1.37 -5.20 0.78
CA GLU A 61 1.16 -6.55 0.26
C GLU A 61 -0.03 -7.25 0.91
N VAL A 62 -0.23 -7.04 2.22
CA VAL A 62 -1.41 -7.57 2.92
C VAL A 62 -2.70 -6.95 2.37
N LEU A 63 -2.73 -5.64 2.16
CA LEU A 63 -3.92 -4.96 1.62
C LEU A 63 -4.20 -5.33 0.16
N GLU A 64 -3.17 -5.45 -0.67
CA GLU A 64 -3.28 -5.89 -2.06
C GLU A 64 -3.86 -7.32 -2.13
N LYS A 65 -3.35 -8.22 -1.29
CA LYS A 65 -3.87 -9.59 -1.19
C LYS A 65 -5.34 -9.61 -0.75
N GLN A 66 -5.70 -8.79 0.23
CA GLN A 66 -7.10 -8.69 0.68
C GLN A 66 -8.02 -8.18 -0.42
N ALA A 67 -7.60 -7.15 -1.17
CA ALA A 67 -8.37 -6.62 -2.29
C ALA A 67 -8.63 -7.69 -3.35
N LEU A 68 -7.60 -8.45 -3.73
CA LEU A 68 -7.70 -9.52 -4.71
C LEU A 68 -8.63 -10.66 -4.24
N GLU A 69 -8.57 -11.04 -2.97
CA GLU A 69 -9.45 -12.09 -2.43
C GLU A 69 -10.92 -11.63 -2.40
N ILE A 70 -11.19 -10.36 -2.11
CA ILE A 70 -12.54 -9.78 -2.19
C ILE A 70 -13.06 -9.81 -3.63
N GLU A 71 -12.22 -9.42 -4.60
CA GLU A 71 -12.59 -9.44 -6.02
C GLU A 71 -12.92 -10.87 -6.50
N LYS A 72 -12.06 -11.85 -6.16
CA LYS A 72 -12.33 -13.26 -6.46
C LYS A 72 -13.63 -13.75 -5.82
N ALA A 73 -13.90 -13.37 -4.57
CA ALA A 73 -15.13 -13.76 -3.89
C ALA A 73 -16.37 -13.17 -4.58
N ASN A 74 -16.29 -11.91 -5.02
CA ASN A 74 -17.37 -11.27 -5.77
C ASN A 74 -17.60 -11.94 -7.12
N GLN A 75 -16.52 -12.26 -7.86
CA GLN A 75 -16.63 -12.95 -9.15
C GLN A 75 -17.27 -14.34 -9.00
N ARG A 76 -16.91 -15.10 -7.95
CA ARG A 76 -17.52 -16.41 -7.66
C ARG A 76 -19.02 -16.30 -7.40
N ARG A 77 -19.43 -15.30 -6.62
CA ARG A 77 -20.86 -15.03 -6.34
C ARG A 77 -21.63 -14.66 -7.61
N LEU A 78 -21.04 -13.81 -8.45
CA LEU A 78 -21.66 -13.43 -9.72
C LEU A 78 -21.82 -14.63 -10.65
N ASN A 79 -20.78 -15.45 -10.82
CA ASN A 79 -20.86 -16.66 -11.65
C ASN A 79 -21.90 -17.66 -11.13
N ALA A 80 -22.02 -17.81 -9.81
CA ALA A 80 -23.03 -18.68 -9.20
C ALA A 80 -24.46 -18.14 -9.35
N ALA A 81 -24.65 -16.83 -9.49
CA ALA A 81 -25.96 -16.21 -9.70
C ALA A 81 -26.39 -16.21 -11.19
N LEU A 82 -25.45 -16.44 -12.11
CA LEU A 82 -25.68 -16.47 -13.56
C LEU A 82 -25.73 -17.90 -14.14
N ALA A 83 -25.47 -18.92 -13.31
CA ALA A 83 -25.54 -20.34 -13.66
C ALA A 83 -26.88 -20.94 -13.22
#